data_AF-A0AAV0WSU9-F1
#
_entry.id   AF-A0AAV0WSU9-F1
#
_cell.length_a   1.000
_cell.length_b   1.000
_cell.length_c   1.000
_cell.angle_alpha   90.00
_cell.angle_beta   90.00
_cell.angle_gamma   90.00
#
_symmetry.space_group_name_H-M   'P 1'
#
loop_
_entity.id
_entity.type
_entity.pdbx_description
1 polymer ?
#
loop_
_entity_poly.entity_id
_entity_poly.type
_entity_poly.pdbx_seq_one_letter_code
_entity_poly.pdbx_strand_id
1 'polypeptide(L)'
;MTVLRTPPYHCEVNPIELAWSSVKRYVKSNNTTFKLPDVRQLLTEGVNSCTPEMWKNFVQHVIKVEDRFWKVDLTTDDVMDNDNLHVMTITGDTSDSDDLGCESLE
;
A
#
# COMPACT_ATOMS: atom_id res chain seq x y z
N MET A 1 -3.24 -6.84 -24.04
CA MET A 1 -2.41 -6.16 -23.03
C MET A 1 -3.34 -5.81 -21.88
N THR A 2 -3.06 -6.31 -20.68
CA THR A 2 -3.89 -6.06 -19.50
C THR A 2 -3.19 -5.05 -18.62
N VAL A 3 -3.90 -4.02 -18.16
CA VAL A 3 -3.36 -3.00 -17.25
C VAL A 3 -3.61 -3.46 -15.82
N LEU A 4 -2.54 -3.55 -15.03
CA LEU A 4 -2.64 -3.77 -13.58
C LEU A 4 -2.81 -2.42 -12.88
N ARG A 5 -3.79 -2.33 -11.97
CA ARG A 5 -4.01 -1.15 -11.12
C ARG A 5 -3.57 -1.48 -9.70
N THR A 6 -2.69 -0.67 -9.14
CA THR A 6 -2.27 -0.79 -7.74
C THR A 6 -2.98 0.25 -6.89
N PRO A 7 -3.32 -0.05 -5.64
CA PRO A 7 -3.93 0.91 -4.73
C PRO A 7 -2.97 2.08 -4.43
N PRO A 8 -3.49 3.32 -4.27
CA PRO A 8 -2.67 4.46 -3.90
C PRO A 8 -2.14 4.30 -2.47
N TYR A 9 -0.96 4.86 -2.18
CA TYR A 9 -0.32 4.86 -0.85
C TYR A 9 0.07 3.48 -0.26
N HIS A 10 -0.08 2.40 -1.02
CA HIS A 10 0.30 1.04 -0.62
C HIS A 10 1.48 0.54 -1.47
N CYS A 11 2.66 1.06 -1.20
CA CYS A 11 3.86 0.70 -1.96
C CYS A 11 4.31 -0.76 -1.73
N GLU A 12 3.87 -1.38 -0.64
CA GLU A 12 4.11 -2.77 -0.28
C GLU A 12 3.52 -3.78 -1.27
N VAL A 13 2.53 -3.37 -2.07
CA VAL A 13 1.96 -4.18 -3.16
C VAL A 13 2.51 -3.82 -4.54
N ASN A 14 3.62 -3.08 -4.61
CA ASN A 14 4.26 -2.72 -5.87
C ASN A 14 5.69 -3.26 -5.96
N PRO A 15 5.97 -4.29 -6.79
CA PRO A 15 7.26 -4.95 -6.81
C PRO A 15 8.41 -4.05 -7.31
N ILE A 16 8.10 -2.98 -8.05
CA ILE A 16 9.13 -2.01 -8.48
C ILE A 16 9.74 -1.26 -7.31
N GLU A 17 9.00 -1.09 -6.20
CA GLU A 17 9.50 -0.39 -5.01
C GLU A 17 10.56 -1.21 -4.28
N LEU A 18 10.45 -2.54 -4.32
CA LEU A 18 11.46 -3.47 -3.80
C LEU A 18 12.73 -3.43 -4.66
N ALA A 19 12.57 -3.47 -5.98
CA ALA A 19 13.68 -3.33 -6.92
C ALA A 19 14.38 -1.97 -6.74
N TRP A 20 13.61 -0.88 -6.67
CA TRP A 20 14.13 0.46 -6.47
C TRP A 20 14.84 0.62 -5.13
N SER A 21 14.34 -0.03 -4.08
CA SER A 21 15.02 -0.07 -2.78
C SER A 21 16.39 -0.76 -2.87
N SER A 22 16.50 -1.83 -3.66
CA SER A 22 17.79 -2.49 -3.93
C SER A 22 18.77 -1.56 -4.67
N VAL A 23 18.30 -0.89 -5.73
CA VAL A 23 19.11 0.09 -6.49
C VAL A 23 19.59 1.23 -5.60
N LYS A 24 18.68 1.83 -4.81
CA LYS A 24 19.04 2.90 -3.86
C LYS A 24 20.09 2.43 -2.85
N ARG A 25 19.96 1.20 -2.35
CA ARG A 25 20.95 0.61 -1.43
C ARG A 25 22.31 0.45 -2.10
N TYR A 26 22.34 -0.04 -3.34
CA TYR A 26 23.57 -0.17 -4.12
C TYR A 26 24.27 1.17 -4.29
N VAL A 27 23.54 2.20 -4.76
CA VAL A 27 24.11 3.55 -4.93
C VAL A 27 24.60 4.11 -3.60
N LYS A 28 23.80 4.00 -2.53
CA LYS A 28 24.18 4.50 -1.19
C LYS A 28 25.45 3.83 -0.67
N SER A 29 25.64 2.54 -0.91
CA SER A 29 26.81 1.80 -0.43
C SER A 29 28.08 2.06 -1.23
N ASN A 30 27.97 2.46 -2.50
CA ASN A 30 29.11 2.59 -3.40
C ASN A 30 29.45 4.05 -3.78
N ASN A 31 28.56 5.00 -3.47
CA ASN A 31 28.79 6.41 -3.75
C ASN A 31 29.80 7.01 -2.76
N THR A 32 31.05 7.13 -3.20
CA THR A 32 32.16 7.70 -2.42
C THR A 32 32.50 9.14 -2.80
N THR A 33 32.19 9.54 -4.04
CA THR A 33 32.57 10.84 -4.60
C THR A 33 31.46 11.89 -4.48
N PHE A 34 30.20 11.45 -4.33
CA PHE A 34 29.01 12.30 -4.28
C PHE A 34 28.81 13.20 -5.52
N LYS A 35 29.41 12.84 -6.65
CA LYS A 35 29.28 13.58 -7.92
C LYS A 35 28.19 12.96 -8.80
N LEU A 36 27.42 13.80 -9.48
CA LEU A 36 26.32 13.35 -10.36
C LEU A 36 26.73 12.37 -11.47
N PRO A 37 27.88 12.53 -12.17
CA PRO A 37 28.31 11.56 -13.16
C PRO A 37 28.51 10.16 -12.58
N ASP A 38 29.12 10.08 -11.40
CA ASP A 38 29.41 8.81 -10.72
C ASP A 38 28.10 8.18 -10.21
N VAL A 39 27.17 8.98 -9.68
CA VAL A 39 25.83 8.53 -9.29
C VAL A 39 25.06 7.96 -10.49
N ARG A 40 25.16 8.59 -11.67
CA ARG A 40 24.51 8.08 -12.89
C ARG A 40 25.06 6.71 -13.28
N GLN A 41 26.37 6.53 -13.19
CA GLN A 41 27.00 5.23 -13.45
C GLN A 41 26.51 4.19 -12.44
N LEU A 42 26.56 4.50 -11.14
CA LEU A 42 26.11 3.61 -10.07
C LEU A 42 24.61 3.25 -10.18
N LEU A 43 23.77 4.17 -10.67
CA LEU A 43 22.35 3.88 -10.94
C LEU A 43 22.20 2.83 -12.05
N THR A 44 22.97 2.96 -13.12
CA THR A 44 22.95 2.00 -14.24
C THR A 44 23.41 0.62 -13.77
N GLU A 45 24.50 0.58 -13.00
CA GLU A 45 25.02 -0.65 -12.39
C GLU A 45 24.03 -1.26 -11.40
N GLY A 46 23.40 -0.44 -10.56
CA GLY A 46 22.39 -0.87 -9.60
C GLY A 46 21.17 -1.49 -10.29
N VAL A 47 20.67 -0.88 -11.37
CA VAL A 47 19.58 -1.47 -12.17
C VAL A 47 20.01 -2.80 -12.80
N ASN A 48 21.22 -2.87 -13.38
CA ASN A 48 21.75 -4.10 -13.96
C ASN A 48 21.99 -5.20 -12.93
N SER A 49 22.20 -4.84 -11.65
CA SER A 49 22.35 -5.80 -10.56
C SER A 49 21.04 -6.49 -10.16
N CYS A 50 19.88 -5.94 -10.57
CA CYS A 50 18.59 -6.56 -10.35
C CYS A 50 18.39 -7.73 -11.31
N THR A 51 18.77 -8.94 -10.87
CA THR A 51 18.69 -10.15 -11.71
C THR A 51 17.24 -10.61 -11.91
N PRO A 52 16.95 -11.45 -12.92
CA PRO A 52 15.63 -12.06 -13.11
C PRO A 52 15.13 -12.82 -11.86
N GLU A 53 16.03 -13.48 -11.13
CA GLU A 53 15.70 -14.19 -9.89
C GLU A 53 15.30 -13.22 -8.78
N MET A 54 16.01 -12.10 -8.63
CA MET A 54 15.62 -11.04 -7.69
C MET A 54 14.24 -10.49 -8.03
N TRP A 55 13.98 -10.19 -9.30
CA TRP A 55 12.67 -9.72 -9.75
C TRP A 55 11.56 -10.72 -9.42
N LYS A 56 11.77 -12.01 -9.71
CA LYS A 56 10.83 -13.08 -9.35
C LYS A 56 10.56 -13.09 -7.84
N ASN A 57 11.59 -12.93 -7.01
CA ASN A 57 11.44 -12.89 -5.56
C ASN A 57 10.66 -11.65 -5.08
N PHE A 58 10.85 -10.49 -5.72
CA PHE A 58 10.07 -9.28 -5.41
C PHE A 58 8.59 -9.45 -5.72
N VAL A 59 8.26 -10.02 -6.89
CA VAL A 59 6.87 -10.33 -7.26
C VAL A 59 6.26 -11.34 -6.27
N GLN A 60 6.99 -12.40 -5.92
CA GLN A 60 6.51 -13.37 -4.92
C GLN A 60 6.31 -12.75 -3.53
N HIS A 61 7.13 -11.78 -3.14
CA HIS A 61 6.94 -11.06 -1.89
C HIS A 61 5.63 -10.26 -1.90
N VAL A 62 5.38 -9.52 -2.98
CA VAL A 62 4.16 -8.72 -3.15
C VAL A 62 2.91 -9.59 -3.10
N ILE A 63 2.90 -10.74 -3.78
CA ILE A 63 1.76 -11.68 -3.74
C ILE A 63 1.47 -12.13 -2.30
N LYS A 64 2.52 -12.40 -1.50
CA LYS A 64 2.33 -12.77 -0.07
C LYS A 64 1.78 -11.62 0.77
N VAL A 65 2.13 -10.37 0.43
CA VAL A 65 1.59 -9.18 1.09
C VAL A 65 0.11 -9.01 0.74
N GLU A 66 -0.26 -9.19 -0.53
CA GLU A 66 -1.64 -9.17 -1.02
C GLU A 66 -2.48 -10.26 -0.34
N ASP A 67 -2.00 -11.50 -0.30
CA ASP A 67 -2.67 -12.62 0.39
C ASP A 67 -2.94 -12.32 1.87
N ARG A 68 -2.01 -11.61 2.53
CA ARG A 68 -2.18 -11.20 3.93
C ARG A 68 -3.26 -10.14 4.07
N PHE A 69 -3.30 -9.15 3.17
CA PHE A 69 -4.35 -8.13 3.19
C PHE A 69 -5.73 -8.76 2.99
N TRP A 70 -5.86 -9.68 2.04
CA TRP A 70 -7.11 -10.40 1.81
C TRP A 70 -7.57 -11.18 3.04
N LYS A 71 -6.65 -11.86 3.74
CA LYS A 71 -7.00 -12.59 4.97
C LYS A 71 -7.47 -11.68 6.09
N VAL A 72 -6.83 -10.52 6.26
CA VAL A 72 -7.24 -9.55 7.28
C VAL A 72 -8.63 -9.03 6.99
N ASP A 73 -8.91 -8.64 5.74
CA ASP A 73 -10.20 -8.13 5.29
C ASP A 73 -11.33 -9.15 5.57
N LEU A 74 -11.16 -10.39 5.09
CA LEU A 74 -12.12 -11.46 5.34
C LEU A 74 -12.34 -11.75 6.84
N THR A 75 -11.29 -11.70 7.64
CA THR A 75 -11.40 -11.96 9.08
C THR A 75 -12.14 -10.81 9.79
N THR A 76 -11.91 -9.57 9.37
CA THR A 76 -12.62 -8.39 9.90
C THR A 76 -14.11 -8.47 9.58
N ASP A 77 -14.46 -8.83 8.35
CA ASP A 77 -15.86 -9.04 7.95
C ASP A 77 -16.53 -10.14 8.80
N ASP A 78 -15.87 -11.30 8.95
CA ASP A 78 -16.38 -12.40 9.78
C ASP A 78 -16.62 -11.97 11.24
N VAL A 79 -15.73 -11.16 11.82
CA VAL A 79 -15.88 -10.66 13.19
C VAL A 79 -17.05 -9.66 13.28
N MET A 80 -17.14 -8.73 12.33
CA MET A 80 -18.23 -7.75 12.29
C MET A 80 -19.59 -8.41 12.09
N ASP A 81 -19.67 -9.44 11.26
CA ASP A 81 -20.90 -10.20 11.03
C ASP A 81 -21.32 -11.04 12.24
N ASN A 82 -20.36 -11.56 13.01
CA ASN A 82 -20.65 -12.23 14.28
C ASN A 82 -21.04 -11.24 15.40
N ASP A 83 -20.55 -9.99 15.35
CA ASP A 83 -20.88 -8.92 16.30
C ASP A 83 -22.21 -8.20 16.00
N ASN A 84 -22.92 -8.56 14.92
CA ASN A 84 -24.29 -8.11 14.61
C ASN A 84 -25.36 -8.56 15.64
N LEU A 85 -24.96 -9.16 16.76
CA LEU A 85 -25.77 -9.33 17.98
C LEU A 85 -25.49 -8.24 19.03
N HIS A 86 -25.09 -7.03 18.65
CA HIS A 86 -25.17 -5.86 19.54
C HIS A 86 -26.41 -5.03 19.19
N VAL A 87 -27.55 -5.43 19.76
CA VAL A 87 -28.73 -4.57 19.88
C VAL A 87 -28.31 -3.34 20.69
N MET A 88 -28.07 -2.23 20.01
CA MET A 88 -27.97 -0.94 20.68
C MET A 88 -29.39 -0.57 21.09
N THR A 89 -29.82 -1.03 22.28
CA THR A 89 -31.11 -0.66 22.87
C THR A 89 -31.09 0.84 23.11
N ILE A 90 -31.59 1.62 22.15
CA ILE A 90 -31.96 3.01 22.37
C ILE A 90 -33.12 2.95 23.37
N THR A 91 -32.78 3.03 24.65
CA THR A 91 -33.78 3.21 25.70
C THR A 91 -34.25 4.65 25.52
N GLY A 92 -35.49 4.77 25.03
CA GLY A 92 -36.05 6.01 24.51
C GLY A 92 -35.90 7.19 25.45
N ASP A 93 -35.39 8.29 24.88
CA ASP A 93 -35.94 9.64 24.98
C ASP A 93 -35.26 10.48 23.89
N THR A 94 -35.73 10.32 22.65
CA THR A 94 -35.45 11.27 21.57
C THR A 94 -36.66 12.18 21.47
N SER A 95 -36.55 13.36 22.10
CA SER A 95 -37.47 14.45 21.84
C SER A 95 -37.20 14.95 20.42
N ASP A 96 -38.10 14.60 19.50
CA ASP A 96 -38.11 15.17 18.16
C ASP A 96 -38.21 16.69 18.24
N SER A 97 -37.28 17.38 17.60
CA SER A 97 -37.39 18.80 17.30
C SER A 97 -36.91 18.97 15.88
N ASP A 98 -37.89 18.99 14.97
CA ASP A 98 -37.73 19.39 13.59
C ASP A 98 -37.17 20.82 13.52
N ASP A 99 -36.00 21.01 12.91
CA ASP A 99 -35.73 22.26 12.21
C ASP A 99 -34.88 21.99 10.96
N LEU A 100 -35.54 22.14 9.81
CA LEU A 100 -34.97 22.04 8.47
C LEU A 100 -34.45 23.42 8.07
N GLY A 101 -33.13 23.61 8.12
CA GLY A 101 -32.45 24.79 7.58
C GLY A 101 -31.40 24.42 6.54
N CYS A 102 -31.82 24.20 5.30
CA CYS A 102 -30.93 24.12 4.14
C CYS A 102 -30.73 25.54 3.59
N GLU A 103 -29.54 26.11 3.77
CA GLU A 103 -29.05 27.18 2.89
C GLU A 103 -27.69 26.77 2.34
N SER A 104 -27.71 26.45 1.04
CA SER A 104 -26.52 26.44 0.19
C SER A 104 -26.06 27.87 0.02
N LEU A 105 -24.78 28.18 0.27
CA LEU A 105 -24.12 29.31 -0.39
C LEU A 105 -22.63 29.00 -0.62
N GLU A 106 -22.18 29.51 -1.75
CA GLU A 106 -20.92 29.32 -2.48
C GLU A 106 -19.62 29.57 -1.70
#